data_AF-A0A2V5YT28-F1
#
_entry.id   AF-A0A2V5YT28-F1
#
_cell.length_a   1.000
_cell.length_b   1.000
_cell.length_c   1.000
_cell.angle_alpha   90.00
_cell.angle_beta   90.00
_cell.angle_gamma   90.00
#
_symmetry.space_group_name_H-M   'P 1'
#
loop_
_entity.id
_entity.type
_entity.pdbx_description
1 polymer ?
#
loop_
_entity_poly.entity_id
_entity_poly.type
_entity_poly.pdbx_seq_one_letter_code
_entity_poly.pdbx_strand_id
1 'polypeptide(L)'
;METPDEIFDDANGDLAVGDLDSAVEKYRRCVQIAPDFFDGWHALGMALMKLGRFTEAIEAGTKAVQLRPNDQIGWTSLSLFYNRAGNIREAEAAGTKAKILSWGGKVSKE
;
A
#
# COMPACT_ATOMS: atom_id res chain seq x y z
N MET A 1 -17.84 12.16 -14.57
CA MET A 1 -17.13 12.08 -13.29
C MET A 1 -16.16 10.94 -13.45
N GLU A 2 -14.86 11.17 -13.28
CA GLU A 2 -13.86 10.10 -13.40
C GLU A 2 -14.11 9.04 -12.33
N THR A 3 -14.07 7.78 -12.73
CA THR A 3 -14.20 6.62 -11.85
C THR A 3 -12.88 6.35 -11.12
N PRO A 4 -12.91 5.66 -9.97
CA PRO A 4 -11.68 5.25 -9.27
C PRO A 4 -10.71 4.47 -10.18
N ASP A 5 -11.23 3.58 -11.03
CA ASP A 5 -10.43 2.79 -11.98
C ASP A 5 -9.76 3.67 -13.04
N GLU A 6 -10.46 4.64 -13.63
CA GLU A 6 -9.87 5.58 -14.59
C GLU A 6 -8.74 6.41 -13.96
N ILE A 7 -8.93 6.88 -12.72
CA ILE A 7 -7.90 7.63 -11.99
C ILE A 7 -6.71 6.74 -11.65
N PHE A 8 -6.97 5.47 -11.32
CA PHE A 8 -5.93 4.48 -11.01
C PHE A 8 -5.09 4.14 -12.24
N ASP A 9 -5.72 3.96 -13.39
CA ASP A 9 -5.04 3.70 -14.66
C ASP A 9 -4.18 4.90 -15.10
N ASP A 10 -4.71 6.13 -14.95
CA ASP A 10 -3.94 7.35 -15.21
C ASP A 10 -2.74 7.48 -14.26
N ALA A 11 -2.91 7.18 -12.97
CA ALA A 11 -1.82 7.13 -12.00
C ALA A 11 -0.76 6.07 -12.34
N ASN A 12 -1.17 4.91 -12.84
CA ASN A 12 -0.26 3.86 -13.32
C ASN A 12 0.53 4.33 -14.56
N GLY A 13 -0.09 5.11 -15.43
CA GLY A 13 0.58 5.74 -16.58
C GLY A 13 1.72 6.66 -16.13
N ASP A 14 1.45 7.55 -15.19
CA ASP A 14 2.47 8.44 -14.60
C ASP A 14 3.60 7.65 -13.92
N LEU A 15 3.22 6.62 -13.14
CA LEU A 15 4.18 5.74 -12.47
C LEU A 15 5.12 5.05 -13.49
N ALA A 16 4.58 4.63 -14.64
CA ALA A 16 5.34 3.95 -15.69
C ALA A 16 6.37 4.87 -16.37
N VAL A 17 6.06 6.16 -16.53
CA VAL A 17 7.01 7.15 -17.07
C VAL A 17 7.92 7.76 -16.00
N GLY A 18 7.74 7.38 -14.73
CA GLY A 18 8.57 7.79 -13.61
C GLY A 18 8.15 9.11 -12.96
N ASP A 19 6.98 9.65 -13.31
CA ASP A 19 6.41 10.83 -12.65
C ASP A 19 5.74 10.42 -11.33
N LEU A 20 6.58 10.21 -10.32
CA LEU A 20 6.16 9.68 -9.03
C LEU A 20 5.27 10.64 -8.24
N ASP A 21 5.51 11.95 -8.33
CA ASP A 21 4.70 12.95 -7.63
C ASP A 21 3.29 13.00 -8.21
N SER A 22 3.13 13.05 -9.54
CA SER A 22 1.81 13.03 -10.18
C SER A 22 1.06 11.71 -9.88
N ALA A 23 1.75 10.57 -9.95
CA ALA A 23 1.16 9.28 -9.60
C ALA A 23 0.63 9.27 -8.15
N VAL A 24 1.38 9.80 -7.18
CA VAL A 24 0.94 9.91 -5.78
C VAL A 24 -0.29 10.78 -5.64
N GLU A 25 -0.36 11.93 -6.31
CA GLU A 25 -1.54 12.81 -6.26
C GLU A 25 -2.79 12.10 -6.79
N LYS A 26 -2.66 11.37 -7.90
CA LYS A 26 -3.77 10.62 -8.49
C LYS A 26 -4.18 9.42 -7.65
N TYR A 27 -3.24 8.64 -7.12
CA TYR A 27 -3.58 7.56 -6.19
C TYR A 27 -4.26 8.08 -4.91
N ARG A 28 -3.85 9.24 -4.38
CA ARG A 28 -4.55 9.90 -3.25
C ARG A 28 -5.99 10.23 -3.60
N ARG A 29 -6.24 10.80 -4.78
CA ARG A 29 -7.59 11.09 -5.25
C ARG A 29 -8.40 9.80 -5.41
N CYS A 30 -7.79 8.75 -5.95
CA CYS A 30 -8.41 7.43 -6.10
C CYS A 30 -8.91 6.89 -4.75
N VAL A 31 -8.07 6.87 -3.71
CA VAL A 31 -8.46 6.37 -2.37
C VAL A 31 -9.37 7.32 -1.59
N GLN A 32 -9.42 8.60 -1.95
CA GLN A 32 -10.41 9.54 -1.38
C GLN A 32 -11.82 9.26 -1.92
N ILE A 33 -11.93 8.88 -3.20
CA ILE A 33 -13.21 8.55 -3.84
C ILE A 33 -13.64 7.12 -3.48
N ALA A 34 -12.69 6.19 -3.44
CA ALA A 34 -12.91 4.78 -3.10
C ALA A 34 -12.02 4.37 -1.91
N PRO A 35 -12.42 4.69 -0.66
CA PRO A 35 -11.62 4.41 0.54
C PRO A 35 -11.46 2.91 0.84
N ASP A 36 -12.28 2.06 0.23
CA ASP A 36 -12.22 0.60 0.31
C ASP A 36 -11.42 -0.06 -0.84
N PHE A 37 -10.80 0.75 -1.70
CA PHE A 37 -10.03 0.24 -2.83
C PHE A 37 -8.61 -0.16 -2.44
N PHE A 38 -8.42 -1.46 -2.23
CA PHE A 38 -7.14 -2.04 -1.81
C PHE A 38 -5.98 -1.66 -2.75
N ASP A 39 -6.17 -1.83 -4.06
CA ASP A 39 -5.09 -1.64 -5.04
C ASP A 39 -4.65 -0.17 -5.09
N GLY A 40 -5.58 0.78 -4.92
CA GLY A 40 -5.27 2.20 -4.76
C GLY A 40 -4.40 2.51 -3.54
N TRP A 41 -4.74 1.96 -2.36
CA TRP A 41 -3.93 2.14 -1.14
C TRP A 41 -2.55 1.49 -1.25
N HIS A 42 -2.49 0.29 -1.84
CA HIS A 42 -1.23 -0.43 -2.03
C HIS A 42 -0.30 0.31 -3.00
N ALA A 43 -0.81 0.74 -4.14
CA ALA A 43 -0.05 1.50 -5.15
C ALA A 43 0.40 2.87 -4.62
N LEU A 44 -0.47 3.58 -3.88
CA LEU A 44 -0.12 4.82 -3.19
C LEU A 44 1.09 4.60 -2.26
N GLY A 45 1.05 3.55 -1.44
CA GLY A 45 2.15 3.20 -0.55
C GLY A 45 3.45 2.95 -1.32
N MET A 46 3.39 2.17 -2.40
CA MET A 46 4.56 1.90 -3.25
C MET A 46 5.15 3.15 -3.92
N ALA A 47 4.31 4.06 -4.41
CA ALA A 47 4.77 5.31 -5.01
C ALA A 47 5.42 6.23 -3.97
N LEU A 48 4.79 6.38 -2.79
CA LEU A 48 5.36 7.13 -1.65
C LEU A 48 6.69 6.55 -1.17
N MET A 49 6.82 5.22 -1.16
CA MET A 49 8.09 4.54 -0.87
C MET A 49 9.20 4.93 -1.83
N LYS A 50 8.92 5.00 -3.13
CA LYS A 50 9.90 5.39 -4.16
C LYS A 50 10.33 6.86 -3.99
N LEU A 51 9.43 7.72 -3.54
CA LEU A 51 9.72 9.13 -3.19
C LEU A 51 10.45 9.30 -1.85
N GLY A 52 10.66 8.23 -1.07
CA GLY A 52 11.26 8.34 0.26
C GLY A 52 10.29 8.83 1.36
N ARG A 53 9.00 8.93 1.07
CA ARG A 53 7.95 9.40 1.98
C ARG A 53 7.44 8.26 2.86
N PHE A 54 8.33 7.73 3.69
CA PHE A 54 8.12 6.44 4.37
C PHE A 54 6.95 6.45 5.36
N THR A 55 6.74 7.53 6.11
CA THR A 55 5.62 7.61 7.07
C THR A 55 4.28 7.49 6.38
N GLU A 56 4.07 8.23 5.29
CA GLU A 56 2.83 8.20 4.52
C GLU A 56 2.65 6.85 3.79
N ALA A 57 3.76 6.23 3.35
CA ALA A 57 3.72 4.89 2.77
C ALA A 57 3.23 3.84 3.78
N ILE A 58 3.69 3.93 5.03
CA ILE A 58 3.24 3.06 6.13
C ILE A 58 1.74 3.28 6.40
N GLU A 59 1.26 4.52 6.41
CA GLU A 59 -0.17 4.82 6.58
C GLU A 59 -1.01 4.18 5.48
N ALA A 60 -0.60 4.35 4.21
CA ALA A 60 -1.29 3.76 3.06
C ALA A 60 -1.26 2.21 3.11
N GLY A 61 -0.10 1.62 3.42
CA GLY A 61 0.04 0.18 3.59
C GLY A 61 -0.79 -0.37 4.75
N THR A 62 -0.91 0.39 5.84
CA THR A 62 -1.77 0.05 6.99
C THR A 62 -3.24 0.02 6.58
N LYS A 63 -3.69 0.99 5.77
CA LYS A 63 -5.04 0.97 5.20
C LYS A 63 -5.26 -0.25 4.29
N ALA A 64 -4.30 -0.56 3.42
CA ALA A 64 -4.40 -1.74 2.55
C ALA A 64 -4.59 -3.04 3.35
N VAL A 65 -3.79 -3.29 4.38
CA VAL A 65 -3.94 -4.51 5.22
C VAL A 65 -5.21 -4.50 6.08
N GLN A 66 -5.74 -3.33 6.45
CA GLN A 66 -7.05 -3.25 7.14
C GLN A 66 -8.20 -3.65 6.21
N LEU A 67 -8.10 -3.33 4.92
CA LEU A 67 -9.09 -3.72 3.91
C LEU A 67 -9.03 -5.22 3.62
N ARG A 68 -7.83 -5.74 3.34
CA ARG A 68 -7.58 -7.16 3.06
C ARG A 68 -6.56 -7.74 4.06
N PRO A 69 -6.99 -8.09 5.29
CA PRO A 69 -6.08 -8.57 6.34
C PRO A 69 -5.52 -9.97 6.07
N ASN A 70 -6.15 -10.75 5.19
CA ASN A 70 -5.67 -12.07 4.79
C ASN A 70 -4.96 -12.05 3.42
N ASP A 71 -4.57 -10.87 2.93
CA ASP A 71 -3.75 -10.74 1.73
C ASP A 71 -2.26 -10.71 2.11
N GLN A 72 -1.53 -11.72 1.65
CA GLN A 72 -0.09 -11.86 1.91
C GLN A 72 0.72 -10.68 1.32
N ILE A 73 0.30 -10.13 0.18
CA ILE A 73 1.00 -9.05 -0.52
C ILE A 73 0.92 -7.76 0.29
N GLY A 74 -0.23 -7.47 0.89
CA GLY A 74 -0.41 -6.31 1.76
C GLY A 74 0.58 -6.30 2.93
N TRP A 75 0.68 -7.42 3.66
CA TRP A 75 1.60 -7.54 4.80
C TRP A 75 3.07 -7.56 4.39
N THR A 76 3.39 -8.18 3.26
CA THR A 76 4.75 -8.16 2.69
C THR A 76 5.18 -6.72 2.36
N SER A 77 4.28 -5.96 1.75
CA SER A 77 4.52 -4.56 1.38
C SER A 77 4.65 -3.67 2.61
N LEU A 78 3.76 -3.82 3.60
CA LEU A 78 3.86 -3.07 4.85
C LEU A 78 5.16 -3.37 5.63
N SER A 79 5.60 -4.64 5.64
CA SER A 79 6.89 -5.02 6.22
C SER A 79 8.07 -4.35 5.50
N LEU A 80 8.04 -4.27 4.17
CA LEU A 80 9.03 -3.53 3.38
C LEU A 80 9.02 -2.03 3.72
N PHE A 81 7.84 -1.44 3.89
CA PHE A 81 7.70 -0.01 4.21
C PHE A 81 8.32 0.31 5.57
N TYR A 82 8.03 -0.51 6.59
CA TYR A 82 8.64 -0.38 7.90
C TYR A 82 10.16 -0.58 7.87
N ASN A 83 10.66 -1.59 7.14
CA ASN A 83 12.10 -1.81 6.99
C ASN A 83 12.81 -0.58 6.44
N ARG A 84 12.24 0.02 5.38
CA ARG A 84 12.86 1.19 4.74
C ARG A 84 12.78 2.45 5.61
N ALA A 85 11.75 2.55 6.45
CA ALA A 85 11.64 3.60 7.47
C ALA A 85 12.60 3.39 8.67
N GLY A 86 13.25 2.23 8.78
CA GLY A 86 14.08 1.86 9.93
C GLY A 86 13.31 1.31 11.14
N ASN A 87 12.01 1.05 10.99
CA ASN A 87 11.13 0.53 12.03
C ASN A 87 11.18 -1.00 12.06
N ILE A 88 12.32 -1.54 12.50
CA ILE A 88 12.63 -2.97 12.36
C ILE A 88 11.62 -3.87 13.09
N ARG A 89 11.20 -3.48 14.29
CA ARG A 89 10.27 -4.27 15.11
C ARG A 89 8.90 -4.43 14.45
N GLU A 90 8.36 -3.34 13.92
CA GLU A 90 7.09 -3.32 13.20
C GLU A 90 7.20 -4.08 11.87
N ALA A 91 8.37 -4.00 11.22
CA ALA A 91 8.65 -4.76 10.01
C ALA A 91 8.62 -6.28 10.26
N GLU A 92 9.22 -6.75 11.34
CA GLU A 92 9.19 -8.17 11.75
C GLU A 92 7.78 -8.63 12.09
N ALA A 93 6.99 -7.79 12.77
CA ALA A 93 5.60 -8.09 13.08
C ALA A 93 4.75 -8.24 11.80
N ALA A 94 4.85 -7.29 10.87
CA ALA A 94 4.18 -7.38 9.57
C ALA A 94 4.65 -8.58 8.74
N GLY A 95 5.95 -8.85 8.72
CA GLY A 95 6.53 -10.00 8.03
C GLY A 95 6.08 -11.34 8.62
N THR A 96 5.87 -11.41 9.93
CA THR A 96 5.32 -12.60 10.60
C THR A 96 3.87 -12.86 10.15
N LYS A 97 3.05 -11.81 10.07
CA LYS A 97 1.69 -11.90 9.52
C LYS A 97 1.70 -12.41 8.08
N ALA A 98 2.60 -11.91 7.23
CA ALA A 98 2.77 -12.41 5.87
C ALA A 98 3.16 -13.90 5.82
N LYS A 99 4.06 -14.36 6.70
CA LYS A 99 4.47 -15.76 6.80
C LYS A 99 3.33 -16.68 7.23
N ILE A 100 2.52 -16.26 8.19
CA ILE A 100 1.32 -17.01 8.62
C ILE A 100 0.40 -17.25 7.42
N LEU A 101 0.14 -16.21 6.62
CA LEU A 101 -0.70 -16.32 5.41
C LEU A 101 -0.07 -17.22 4.36
N SER A 102 1.25 -17.17 4.18
CA SER A 102 1.99 -18.05 3.26
C SER A 102 1.85 -19.53 3.58
N TRP A 103 1.58 -19.89 4.84
CA TRP A 103 1.36 -21.27 5.29
C TRP A 103 -0.12 -21.65 5.34
N GLY A 104 -1.01 -20.83 4.75
CA GLY A 104 -2.46 -21.06 4.76
C GLY A 104 -3.16 -20.68 6.05
N GLY A 105 -2.46 -19.99 6.96
CA GLY A 105 -3.06 -19.41 8.16
C GLY A 105 -3.95 -18.20 7.85
N LYS A 106 -4.54 -17.62 8.90
CA LYS A 106 -5.34 -16.39 8.82
C LYS A 106 -4.87 -15.39 9.85
N VAL A 107 -4.96 -14.11 9.50
CA VAL A 107 -4.70 -12.98 10.39
C VAL A 107 -6.05 -12.35 10.71
N SER A 108 -6.38 -12.29 12.00
CA SER A 108 -7.59 -11.61 12.47
C SER A 108 -7.49 -10.11 12.24
N LYS A 109 -8.62 -9.44 11.96
CA LYS A 109 -8.70 -7.98 12.13
C LYS A 109 -8.56 -7.70 13.62
N GLU A 110 -7.56 -6.90 13.97
CA GLU A 110 -7.45 -6.27 15.30
C GLU A 110 -8.42 -5.10 15.39
#